data_AF-A0A7J4UNY3-F1
#
_entry.id   AF-A0A7J4UNY3-F1
#
_cell.length_a   1.000
_cell.length_b   1.000
_cell.length_c   1.000
_cell.angle_alpha   90.00
_cell.angle_beta   90.00
_cell.angle_gamma   90.00
#
_symmetry.space_group_name_H-M   'P 1'
#
loop_
_entity.id
_entity.type
_entity.pdbx_description
1 polymer ?
#
loop_
_entity_poly.entity_id
_entity_poly.type
_entity_poly.pdbx_seq_one_letter_code
_entity_poly.pdbx_strand_id
1 'polypeptide(L)'
;MAISTKFSATWNSSVQPRKQRKYVYKAPLHVKQSLLHSSLSPALRKKHGKRRVQVRSGDKVKVMRGSYAKKEAVVERVSVVRQKVYLQGVEYFKREGAKVAVPFVASNLQIIELTLKDQKRKLKLGAGAKAAPAKEAKKVEETKSEPVKETKTEKKEE
;
A
#
# COMPACT_ATOMS: atom_id res chain seq x y z
N MET A 1 33.82 -12.56 24.90
CA MET A 1 32.51 -11.88 25.01
C MET A 1 32.15 -11.24 23.66
N ALA A 2 30.91 -11.38 23.17
CA ALA A 2 30.52 -10.83 21.87
C ALA A 2 30.16 -9.35 21.97
N ILE A 3 31.09 -8.46 21.60
CA ILE A 3 30.84 -7.02 21.55
C ILE A 3 29.70 -6.76 20.55
N SER A 4 28.54 -6.33 21.05
CA SER A 4 27.39 -5.96 20.22
C SER A 4 27.69 -4.65 19.48
N THR A 5 28.42 -4.78 18.37
CA THR A 5 28.78 -3.66 17.48
C THR A 5 27.57 -2.78 17.16
N LYS A 6 27.68 -1.49 17.52
CA LYS A 6 26.66 -0.44 17.28
C LYS A 6 26.34 -0.34 15.79
N PHE A 7 25.12 0.05 15.45
CA PHE A 7 24.68 0.25 14.06
C PHE A 7 25.54 1.31 13.34
N SER A 8 25.86 1.09 12.08
CA SER A 8 26.48 2.09 11.20
C SER A 8 25.70 2.22 9.90
N ALA A 9 25.49 3.46 9.45
CA ALA A 9 24.85 3.77 8.18
C ALA A 9 25.69 3.33 6.97
N THR A 10 27.03 3.35 7.08
CA THR A 10 27.95 3.02 5.98
C THR A 10 27.93 1.54 5.57
N TRP A 11 27.29 0.67 6.37
CA TRP A 11 27.15 -0.74 6.01
C TRP A 11 26.18 -1.00 4.84
N ASN A 12 25.34 -0.04 4.48
CA ASN A 12 24.41 -0.14 3.35
C ASN A 12 25.09 0.01 1.97
N SER A 13 26.13 0.83 1.86
CA SER A 13 26.89 1.05 0.62
C SER A 13 28.06 0.08 0.44
N SER A 14 28.41 -0.69 1.48
CA SER A 14 29.50 -1.65 1.41
C SER A 14 29.17 -2.82 0.48
N VAL A 15 30.10 -3.18 -0.42
CA VAL A 15 30.00 -4.36 -1.30
C VAL A 15 29.88 -5.67 -0.50
N GLN A 16 30.47 -5.74 0.69
CA GLN A 16 30.53 -6.98 1.48
C GLN A 16 29.13 -7.42 1.98
N PRO A 17 28.60 -8.60 1.55
CA PRO A 17 27.23 -9.01 1.89
C PRO A 17 26.97 -9.15 3.40
N ARG A 18 27.99 -9.52 4.18
CA ARG A 18 27.93 -9.59 5.65
C ARG A 18 27.58 -8.23 6.28
N LYS A 19 28.10 -7.12 5.74
CA LYS A 19 27.81 -5.76 6.23
C LYS A 19 26.38 -5.34 5.85
N GLN A 20 25.95 -5.59 4.61
CA GLN A 20 24.58 -5.29 4.15
C GLN A 20 23.51 -6.06 4.95
N ARG A 21 23.69 -7.36 5.19
CA ARG A 21 22.76 -8.15 6.03
C ARG A 21 22.71 -7.63 7.47
N LYS A 22 23.86 -7.25 8.03
CA LYS A 22 23.99 -6.69 9.38
C LYS A 22 23.31 -5.31 9.51
N TYR A 23 23.35 -4.48 8.46
CA TYR A 23 22.65 -3.20 8.40
C TYR A 23 21.14 -3.37 8.64
N VAL A 24 20.48 -4.24 7.89
CA VAL A 24 19.03 -4.48 8.01
C VAL A 24 18.68 -5.07 9.39
N TYR A 25 19.48 -6.03 9.88
CA TYR A 25 19.25 -6.69 11.16
C TYR A 25 19.34 -5.72 12.35
N LYS A 26 20.43 -4.93 12.42
CA LYS A 26 20.69 -3.95 13.50
C LYS A 26 20.09 -2.56 13.27
N ALA A 27 19.30 -2.35 12.22
CA ALA A 27 18.73 -1.03 11.90
C ALA A 27 17.86 -0.48 13.06
N PRO A 28 18.03 0.79 13.46
CA PRO A 28 17.12 1.46 14.39
C PRO A 28 15.74 1.68 13.76
N LEU A 29 14.71 1.94 14.58
CA LEU A 29 13.32 1.97 14.13
C LEU A 29 13.05 2.98 12.99
N HIS A 30 13.66 4.15 13.02
CA HIS A 30 13.52 5.16 11.95
C HIS A 30 14.12 4.72 10.61
N VAL A 31 15.19 3.90 10.62
CA VAL A 31 15.74 3.26 9.41
C VAL A 31 14.83 2.09 8.98
N LYS A 32 14.34 1.27 9.91
CA LYS A 32 13.39 0.19 9.58
C LYS A 32 12.09 0.73 8.96
N GLN A 33 11.67 1.94 9.34
CA GLN A 33 10.53 2.63 8.74
C GLN A 33 10.75 2.97 7.25
N SER A 34 11.97 3.31 6.83
CA SER A 34 12.25 3.58 5.41
C SER A 34 12.26 2.30 4.56
N LEU A 35 12.54 1.14 5.15
CA LEU A 35 12.46 -0.16 4.47
C LEU A 35 11.01 -0.62 4.21
N LEU A 36 10.01 -0.05 4.89
CA LEU A 36 8.58 -0.35 4.72
C LEU A 36 7.89 0.47 3.60
N HIS A 37 8.62 0.79 2.53
CA HIS A 37 8.05 1.43 1.34
C HIS A 37 7.46 0.39 0.39
N SER A 38 6.24 0.67 -0.08
CA SER A 38 5.52 -0.13 -1.08
C SER A 38 5.35 0.64 -2.38
N SER A 39 5.06 -0.08 -3.46
CA SER A 39 4.92 0.48 -4.80
C SER A 39 3.55 1.16 -4.98
N LEU A 40 3.47 2.31 -5.68
CA LEU A 40 2.17 2.92 -5.99
C LEU A 40 1.52 2.29 -7.25
N SER A 41 0.20 2.36 -7.36
CA SER A 41 -0.55 2.14 -8.62
C SER A 41 -0.11 3.10 -9.72
N PRO A 42 -0.20 2.75 -11.02
CA PRO A 42 0.20 3.65 -12.10
C PRO A 42 -0.54 5.00 -12.08
N ALA A 43 -1.84 4.98 -11.72
CA ALA A 43 -2.64 6.19 -11.52
C ALA A 43 -2.07 7.10 -10.40
N LEU A 44 -1.78 6.53 -9.22
CA LEU A 44 -1.19 7.29 -8.11
C LEU A 44 0.25 7.78 -8.42
N ARG A 45 1.02 7.04 -9.22
CA ARG A 45 2.36 7.50 -9.69
C ARG A 45 2.24 8.76 -10.54
N LYS A 46 1.29 8.80 -11.49
CA LYS A 46 1.01 9.98 -12.32
C LYS A 46 0.58 11.16 -11.43
N LYS A 47 -0.36 10.94 -10.50
CA LYS A 47 -0.91 11.98 -9.61
C LYS A 47 0.11 12.60 -8.64
N HIS A 48 1.07 11.83 -8.13
CA HIS A 48 1.99 12.27 -7.07
C HIS A 48 3.46 12.36 -7.49
N GLY A 49 3.82 12.00 -8.73
CA GLY A 49 5.20 11.99 -9.22
C GLY A 49 6.15 11.00 -8.52
N LYS A 50 5.63 10.09 -7.68
CA LYS A 50 6.44 9.22 -6.80
C LYS A 50 6.24 7.74 -7.09
N ARG A 51 7.34 6.98 -7.10
CA ARG A 51 7.35 5.54 -7.41
C ARG A 51 6.91 4.64 -6.24
N ARG A 52 7.23 5.05 -5.01
CA ARG A 52 7.04 4.28 -3.76
C ARG A 52 6.75 5.21 -2.57
N VAL A 53 5.96 4.73 -1.60
CA VAL A 53 5.55 5.46 -0.38
C VAL A 53 5.53 4.48 0.80
N GLN A 54 5.79 4.96 2.02
CA GLN A 54 5.64 4.16 3.24
C GLN A 54 4.18 3.67 3.40
N VAL A 55 4.01 2.37 3.65
CA VAL A 55 2.71 1.76 3.98
C VAL A 55 2.23 2.24 5.35
N ARG A 56 0.93 2.48 5.48
CA ARG A 56 0.24 2.76 6.75
C ARG A 56 -1.02 1.92 6.89
N SER A 57 -1.54 1.82 8.11
CA SER A 57 -2.88 1.30 8.36
C SER A 57 -3.93 2.12 7.61
N GLY A 58 -4.97 1.44 7.12
CA GLY A 58 -6.01 2.03 6.28
C GLY A 58 -5.64 2.29 4.82
N ASP A 59 -4.43 1.94 4.36
CA ASP A 59 -4.14 1.93 2.91
C ASP A 59 -4.78 0.70 2.27
N LYS A 60 -5.36 0.85 1.06
CA LYS A 60 -5.84 -0.29 0.26
C LYS A 60 -4.71 -0.76 -0.65
N VAL A 61 -4.36 -2.04 -0.54
CA VAL A 61 -3.21 -2.63 -1.23
C VAL A 61 -3.61 -3.90 -2.00
N LYS A 62 -2.91 -4.11 -3.11
CA LYS A 62 -2.91 -5.34 -3.89
C LYS A 62 -1.68 -6.17 -3.54
N VAL A 63 -1.85 -7.48 -3.36
CA VAL A 63 -0.72 -8.41 -3.21
C VAL A 63 -0.20 -8.77 -4.61
N MET A 64 1.10 -8.56 -4.85
CA MET A 64 1.72 -8.78 -6.16
C MET A 64 2.39 -10.15 -6.30
N ARG A 65 2.80 -10.78 -5.20
CA ARG A 65 3.61 -12.02 -5.19
C ARG A 65 3.22 -12.94 -4.03
N GLY A 66 3.37 -14.25 -4.23
CA GLY A 66 3.03 -15.29 -3.25
C GLY A 66 1.60 -15.82 -3.38
N SER A 67 1.19 -16.75 -2.50
CA SER A 67 -0.08 -17.50 -2.60
C SER A 67 -1.34 -16.64 -2.58
N TYR A 68 -1.26 -15.42 -2.05
CA TYR A 68 -2.36 -14.47 -1.99
C TYR A 68 -2.31 -13.40 -3.09
N ALA A 69 -1.51 -13.60 -4.15
CA ALA A 69 -1.38 -12.66 -5.26
C ALA A 69 -2.71 -12.29 -5.91
N LYS A 70 -2.76 -11.10 -6.50
CA LYS A 70 -3.92 -10.42 -7.10
C LYS A 70 -5.04 -10.04 -6.12
N LYS A 71 -5.08 -10.58 -4.89
CA LYS A 71 -6.05 -10.15 -3.86
C LYS A 71 -5.82 -8.70 -3.44
N GLU A 72 -6.92 -8.01 -3.17
CA GLU A 72 -6.95 -6.64 -2.66
C GLU A 72 -7.45 -6.65 -1.22
N ALA A 73 -6.80 -5.88 -0.34
CA ALA A 73 -7.11 -5.84 1.08
C ALA A 73 -6.73 -4.49 1.68
N VAL A 74 -7.34 -4.14 2.81
CA VAL A 74 -6.92 -2.98 3.61
C VAL A 74 -5.79 -3.40 4.55
N VAL A 75 -4.80 -2.53 4.72
CA VAL A 75 -3.74 -2.72 5.71
C VAL A 75 -4.32 -2.52 7.10
N GLU A 76 -4.36 -3.59 7.90
CA GLU A 76 -4.80 -3.56 9.28
C GLU A 76 -3.70 -2.96 10.18
N ARG A 77 -2.52 -3.60 10.22
CA ARG A 77 -1.41 -3.21 11.11
C ARG A 77 -0.05 -3.34 10.43
N VAL A 78 0.89 -2.47 10.82
CA VAL A 78 2.26 -2.41 10.30
C VAL A 78 3.25 -2.54 11.47
N SER A 79 4.07 -3.59 11.45
CA SER A 79 5.11 -3.82 12.47
C SER A 79 6.48 -3.37 11.97
N VAL A 80 6.95 -2.23 12.47
CA VAL A 80 8.28 -1.68 12.15
C VAL A 80 9.41 -2.56 12.68
N VAL A 81 9.24 -3.13 13.89
CA VAL A 81 10.23 -4.00 14.54
C VAL A 81 10.53 -5.23 13.70
N ARG A 82 9.47 -5.91 13.23
CA ARG A 82 9.54 -7.15 12.42
C ARG A 82 9.64 -6.90 10.91
N GLN A 83 9.50 -5.64 10.47
CA GLN A 83 9.44 -5.25 9.06
C GLN A 83 8.33 -5.97 8.27
N LYS A 84 7.16 -6.20 8.91
CA LYS A 84 6.01 -6.89 8.31
C LYS A 84 4.76 -6.03 8.29
N VAL A 85 3.96 -6.22 7.25
CA VAL A 85 2.63 -5.65 7.05
C VAL A 85 1.61 -6.78 7.16
N TYR A 86 0.49 -6.53 7.83
CA TYR A 86 -0.62 -7.48 7.96
C TYR A 86 -1.86 -6.87 7.31
N LEU A 87 -2.62 -7.71 6.60
CA LEU A 87 -3.74 -7.31 5.76
C LEU A 87 -5.04 -7.94 6.28
N GLN A 88 -6.11 -7.16 6.29
CA GLN A 88 -7.43 -7.62 6.69
C GLN A 88 -7.93 -8.72 5.74
N GLY A 89 -8.45 -9.82 6.29
CA GLY A 89 -8.96 -10.95 5.50
C GLY A 89 -7.89 -11.80 4.81
N VAL A 90 -6.60 -11.56 5.07
CA VAL A 90 -5.50 -12.37 4.52
C VAL A 90 -4.85 -13.18 5.65
N GLU A 91 -5.55 -14.25 6.01
CA GLU A 91 -5.32 -15.06 7.20
C GLU A 91 -5.15 -16.54 6.82
N TYR A 92 -4.65 -17.32 7.76
CA TYR A 92 -4.68 -18.79 7.72
C TYR A 92 -5.23 -19.32 9.04
N PHE A 93 -5.82 -20.51 8.99
CA PHE A 93 -6.31 -21.21 10.17
C PHE A 93 -5.19 -22.08 10.76
N LYS A 94 -5.02 -22.04 12.08
CA LYS A 94 -4.26 -23.05 12.83
C LYS A 94 -5.08 -24.34 12.94
N ARG A 95 -4.42 -25.45 13.30
CA ARG A 95 -5.08 -26.74 13.63
C ARG A 95 -6.11 -26.60 14.75
N GLU A 96 -5.88 -25.65 15.66
CA GLU A 96 -6.76 -25.24 16.77
C GLU A 96 -7.98 -24.40 16.32
N GLY A 97 -8.19 -24.18 15.02
CA GLY A 97 -9.28 -23.34 14.47
C GLY A 97 -9.04 -21.82 14.56
N ALA A 98 -8.08 -21.36 15.37
CA ALA A 98 -7.75 -19.94 15.50
C ALA A 98 -7.22 -19.32 14.19
N LYS A 99 -7.74 -18.14 13.82
CA LYS A 99 -7.30 -17.34 12.67
C LYS A 99 -6.02 -16.56 12.97
N VAL A 100 -5.07 -16.56 12.05
CA VAL A 100 -3.80 -15.83 12.18
C VAL A 100 -3.50 -15.04 10.89
N ALA A 101 -3.27 -13.74 11.03
CA ALA A 101 -2.93 -12.87 9.90
C ALA A 101 -1.54 -13.17 9.32
N VAL A 102 -1.47 -13.27 7.99
CA VAL A 102 -0.24 -13.58 7.25
C VAL A 102 0.71 -12.37 7.23
N PRO A 103 2.01 -12.55 7.55
CA PRO A 103 2.98 -11.46 7.56
C PRO A 103 3.59 -11.18 6.17
N PHE A 104 3.20 -10.07 5.54
CA PHE A 104 3.73 -9.63 4.24
C PHE A 104 4.95 -8.71 4.36
N VAL A 105 5.77 -8.66 3.32
CA VAL A 105 6.83 -7.65 3.13
C VAL A 105 6.30 -6.56 2.21
N ALA A 106 6.55 -5.28 2.55
CA ALA A 106 5.98 -4.13 1.83
C ALA A 106 6.29 -4.09 0.32
N SER A 107 7.42 -4.65 -0.10
CA SER A 107 7.84 -4.79 -1.50
C SER A 107 6.93 -5.70 -2.34
N ASN A 108 6.24 -6.65 -1.71
CA ASN A 108 5.32 -7.57 -2.38
C ASN A 108 3.92 -6.97 -2.52
N LEU A 109 3.71 -5.74 -2.07
CA LEU A 109 2.45 -5.02 -2.10
C LEU A 109 2.49 -3.88 -3.13
N GLN A 110 1.31 -3.50 -3.60
CA GLN A 110 1.10 -2.30 -4.40
C GLN A 110 -0.09 -1.51 -3.85
N ILE A 111 0.14 -0.25 -3.46
CA ILE A 111 -0.91 0.63 -2.94
C ILE A 111 -1.81 1.08 -4.09
N ILE A 112 -3.11 0.80 -3.97
CA ILE A 112 -4.15 1.23 -4.91
C ILE A 112 -4.70 2.60 -4.50
N GLU A 113 -5.04 2.74 -3.21
CA GLU A 113 -5.61 3.94 -2.59
C GLU A 113 -4.81 4.31 -1.34
N LEU A 114 -4.58 5.61 -1.14
CA LEU A 114 -3.79 6.15 -0.03
C LEU A 114 -4.70 6.80 1.02
N THR A 115 -4.54 6.42 2.29
CA THR A 115 -5.18 7.16 3.39
C THR A 115 -4.44 8.49 3.64
N LEU A 116 -5.08 9.61 3.31
CA LEU A 116 -4.55 10.97 3.39
C LEU A 116 -4.97 11.75 4.65
N LYS A 117 -5.27 11.07 5.76
CA LYS A 117 -5.68 11.73 7.03
C LYS A 117 -4.57 12.61 7.65
N ASP A 118 -3.32 12.16 7.61
CA ASP A 118 -2.17 12.86 8.22
C ASP A 118 -1.58 13.94 7.29
N GLN A 119 -1.52 15.19 7.79
CA GLN A 119 -0.88 16.33 7.12
C GLN A 119 0.60 16.05 6.77
N LYS A 120 1.38 15.42 7.66
CA LYS A 120 2.80 15.07 7.40
C LYS A 120 2.93 14.08 6.25
N ARG A 121 1.90 13.26 5.98
CA ARG A 121 1.83 12.41 4.80
C ARG A 121 1.51 13.20 3.53
N LYS A 122 0.55 14.13 3.58
CA LYS A 122 0.23 15.03 2.46
C LYS A 122 1.48 15.83 2.03
N LEU A 123 2.18 16.45 2.97
CA LEU A 123 3.44 17.18 2.71
C LEU A 123 4.51 16.29 2.05
N LYS A 124 4.72 15.07 2.56
CA LYS A 124 5.65 14.09 1.97
C LYS A 124 5.25 13.62 0.58
N LEU A 125 4.00 13.75 0.17
CA LEU A 125 3.53 13.47 -1.20
C LEU A 125 3.61 14.71 -2.10
N GLY A 126 3.22 15.89 -1.60
CA GLY A 126 3.05 17.12 -2.37
C GLY A 126 4.31 17.65 -3.05
N ALA A 127 5.50 17.41 -2.49
CA ALA A 127 6.79 17.86 -3.06
C ALA A 127 7.16 17.23 -4.43
N GLY A 128 6.28 16.43 -5.05
CA GLY A 128 6.46 15.86 -6.39
C GLY A 128 5.39 16.27 -7.41
N ALA A 129 4.50 17.21 -7.07
CA ALA A 129 3.38 17.62 -7.92
C ALA A 129 3.81 18.54 -9.08
N LYS A 130 4.56 17.99 -10.06
CA LYS A 130 4.58 18.55 -11.42
C LYS A 130 3.30 18.11 -12.15
N ALA A 131 2.69 19.05 -12.86
CA ALA A 131 1.29 19.02 -13.29
C ALA A 131 0.85 17.85 -14.21
N ALA A 132 -0.38 17.39 -14.01
CA ALA A 132 -1.33 16.96 -15.04
C ALA A 132 -2.77 17.09 -14.47
N PRO A 133 -3.81 17.43 -15.27
CA PRO A 133 -4.79 18.43 -14.83
C PRO A 133 -6.17 17.92 -14.38
N ALA A 134 -6.92 18.79 -13.72
CA ALA A 134 -8.27 18.58 -13.18
C ALA A 134 -9.40 18.56 -14.24
N LYS A 135 -9.28 17.74 -15.30
CA LYS A 135 -10.27 17.68 -16.39
C LYS A 135 -11.26 16.50 -16.35
N GLU A 136 -11.03 15.46 -15.54
CA GLU A 136 -11.93 14.28 -15.50
C GLU A 136 -13.15 14.44 -14.57
N ALA A 137 -13.18 15.44 -13.68
CA ALA A 137 -14.26 15.59 -12.71
C ALA A 137 -15.59 16.10 -13.30
N LYS A 138 -15.56 16.92 -14.37
CA LYS A 138 -16.77 17.57 -14.90
C LYS A 138 -17.66 16.70 -15.80
N LYS A 139 -17.16 15.58 -16.33
CA LYS A 139 -17.92 14.76 -17.32
C LYS A 139 -18.86 13.70 -16.70
N VAL A 140 -18.88 13.57 -15.38
CA VAL A 140 -19.67 12.53 -14.67
C VAL A 140 -20.93 13.12 -13.99
N GLU A 141 -21.05 14.45 -13.87
CA GLU A 141 -22.23 15.11 -13.30
C GLU A 141 -23.36 15.34 -14.31
N GLU A 142 -23.06 15.55 -15.60
CA GLU A 142 -24.08 15.85 -16.63
C GLU A 142 -24.86 14.61 -17.13
N THR A 143 -24.44 13.38 -16.82
CA THR A 143 -25.05 12.14 -17.34
C THR A 143 -25.98 11.42 -16.37
N LYS A 144 -26.47 12.11 -15.33
CA LYS A 144 -27.40 11.55 -14.32
C LYS A 144 -28.75 12.26 -14.20
N SER A 145 -29.05 13.23 -15.07
CA SER A 145 -30.22 14.11 -14.94
C SER A 145 -31.19 14.07 -16.14
N GLU A 146 -31.43 12.90 -16.72
CA GLU A 146 -32.58 12.67 -17.62
C GLU A 146 -33.49 11.58 -17.04
N PRO A 147 -34.76 11.89 -16.70
CA PRO A 147 -35.69 10.93 -16.11
C PRO A 147 -36.45 10.14 -17.19
N VAL A 148 -36.45 8.81 -17.08
CA VAL A 148 -37.29 7.93 -17.90
C VAL A 148 -38.76 8.12 -17.49
N LYS A 149 -39.60 8.59 -18.43
CA LYS A 149 -41.05 8.65 -18.24
C LYS A 149 -41.69 7.29 -18.54
N GLU A 150 -42.70 6.96 -17.74
CA GLU A 150 -43.55 5.79 -17.90
C GLU A 150 -44.55 5.96 -19.05
N THR A 151 -44.81 4.89 -19.82
CA THR A 151 -46.07 4.69 -20.56
C THR A 151 -46.49 3.22 -20.51
N LYS A 152 -47.77 2.98 -20.20
CA LYS A 152 -48.43 1.65 -20.17
C LYS A 152 -49.23 1.39 -21.46
N THR A 153 -49.72 0.14 -21.61
CA THR A 153 -50.79 -0.42 -22.48
C THR A 153 -50.44 -0.68 -23.97
N GLU A 154 -50.92 -1.75 -24.64
CA GLU A 154 -51.58 -3.00 -24.19
C GLU A 154 -51.40 -4.18 -25.19
N LYS A 155 -51.86 -5.38 -24.78
CA LYS A 155 -52.37 -6.57 -25.53
C LYS A 155 -52.03 -6.81 -27.03
N LYS A 156 -51.59 -8.04 -27.33
CA LYS A 156 -52.28 -9.11 -28.11
C LYS A 156 -51.43 -10.40 -28.05
N GLU A 157 -51.97 -11.56 -27.68
CA GLU A 157 -52.65 -12.56 -28.55
C GLU A 157 -51.76 -13.14 -29.66
N GLU A 158 -51.00 -14.21 -29.34
CA GLU A 158 -51.09 -15.57 -29.91
C GLU A 158 -50.29 -16.56 -29.04
#